data_AF-A0A0A0BIY6-F1
#
_entry.id   AF-A0A0A0BIY6-F1
#
_cell.length_a   1.000
_cell.length_b   1.000
_cell.length_c   1.000
_cell.angle_alpha   90.00
_cell.angle_beta   90.00
_cell.angle_gamma   90.00
#
_symmetry.space_group_name_H-M   'P 1'
#
loop_
_entity.id
_entity.type
_entity.pdbx_description
1 polymer ?
#
loop_
_entity_poly.entity_id
_entity_poly.type
_entity_poly.pdbx_seq_one_letter_code
_entity_poly.pdbx_strand_id
1 'polypeptide(L)' 'MIVCVCNNVNSEMIHTSIDDGARTVEAVRQDTGASDCCGKCQFKVNRMLHEREQAELAALAPCMSEAVYS' A
#
# COMPACT_ATOMS: atom_id res chain seq x y z
N MET A 1 -4.00 11.97 5.02
CA MET A 1 -4.64 11.72 6.34
C MET A 1 -3.66 11.06 7.29
N ILE A 2 -3.81 11.18 8.61
CA ILE A 2 -3.06 10.34 9.55
C ILE A 2 -3.57 8.89 9.48
N VAL A 3 -2.65 7.94 9.33
CA VAL A 3 -2.93 6.50 9.28
C VAL A 3 -2.46 5.81 10.56
N CYS A 4 -1.26 6.15 11.06
CA CYS A 4 -0.76 5.67 12.34
C CYS A 4 -0.63 6.84 13.32
N VAL A 5 -1.44 6.83 14.39
CA VAL A 5 -1.37 7.87 15.44
C VAL A 5 -0.12 7.69 16.31
N CYS A 6 0.24 6.45 16.65
CA CYS A 6 1.38 6.16 17.55
C CYS A 6 2.69 6.76 17.06
N ASN A 7 2.97 6.61 15.77
CA ASN A 7 4.24 7.02 15.16
C ASN A 7 4.06 8.20 14.19
N ASN A 8 2.93 8.92 14.30
CA ASN A 8 2.61 10.09 13.48
C ASN A 8 2.81 9.88 11.96
N VAL A 9 2.38 8.73 11.44
CA VAL A 9 2.52 8.37 10.03
C VAL A 9 1.27 8.76 9.27
N ASN A 10 1.44 9.57 8.22
CA ASN A 10 0.37 9.95 7.32
C ASN A 10 0.32 9.05 6.07
N SER A 11 -0.76 9.18 5.29
CA SER A 11 -0.97 8.38 4.08
C SER A 11 0.07 8.65 3.00
N GLU A 12 0.62 9.86 2.93
CA GLU A 12 1.64 10.23 1.95
C GLU A 12 2.94 9.48 2.22
N MET A 13 3.39 9.41 3.47
CA MET A 13 4.57 8.61 3.87
C MET A 13 4.44 7.13 3.50
N ILE A 14 3.24 6.56 3.68
CA ILE A 14 2.98 5.17 3.29
C ILE A 14 2.99 5.04 1.76
N HIS A 15 2.40 5.98 1.03
CA HIS A 15 2.46 5.95 -0.43
C HIS A 15 3.89 6.09 -0.95
N THR A 16 4.69 6.99 -0.39
CA THR A 16 6.12 7.11 -0.72
C THR A 16 6.87 5.80 -0.49
N SER A 17 6.69 5.15 0.67
CA SER A 17 7.32 3.84 0.93
C SER A 17 6.88 2.77 -0.10
N ILE A 18 5.61 2.76 -0.50
CA ILE A 18 5.12 1.84 -1.55
C ILE A 18 5.73 2.18 -2.92
N ASP A 19 5.76 3.46 -3.28
CA ASP A 19 6.32 3.94 -4.54
C ASP A 19 7.85 3.69 -4.60
N ASP A 20 8.53 3.68 -3.44
CA ASP A 20 9.95 3.29 -3.27
C ASP A 20 10.15 1.77 -3.28
N GLY A 21 9.08 0.97 -3.38
CA GLY A 21 9.13 -0.47 -3.61
C GLY A 21 8.61 -1.33 -2.44
N ALA A 22 8.10 -0.77 -1.36
CA ALA A 22 7.51 -1.56 -0.29
C ALA A 22 6.26 -2.32 -0.77
N ARG A 23 6.29 -3.66 -0.66
CA ARG A 23 5.16 -4.54 -1.05
C ARG A 23 4.51 -5.29 0.12
N THR A 24 5.00 -5.09 1.33
CA THR A 24 4.48 -5.77 2.52
C THR A 24 4.31 -4.79 3.67
N VAL A 25 3.44 -5.13 4.63
CA VAL A 25 3.28 -4.35 5.86
C VAL A 25 4.60 -4.26 6.62
N GLU A 26 5.43 -5.32 6.59
CA GLU A 26 6.74 -5.33 7.23
C GLU A 26 7.69 -4.30 6.62
N ALA A 27 7.76 -4.21 5.29
CA ALA A 27 8.56 -3.21 4.61
C ALA A 27 8.09 -1.79 4.96
N VAL A 28 6.78 -1.53 4.88
CA VAL A 28 6.21 -0.23 5.27
C VAL A 28 6.49 0.10 6.75
N ARG A 29 6.48 -0.91 7.64
CA ARG A 29 6.83 -0.74 9.05
C ARG A 29 8.29 -0.32 9.20
N GLN A 30 9.20 -0.99 8.49
CA GLN A 30 10.64 -0.68 8.54
C GLN A 30 10.92 0.74 8.04
N ASP A 31 10.23 1.18 6.98
CA ASP A 31 10.46 2.50 6.38
C ASP A 31 9.82 3.64 7.18
N THR A 32 8.62 3.43 7.73
CA THR A 32 7.79 4.51 8.27
C THR A 32 7.50 4.41 9.78
N GLY A 33 7.74 3.24 10.39
CA GLY A 33 7.30 2.91 11.74
C GLY A 33 5.81 2.56 11.85
N ALA A 34 5.01 2.60 10.78
CA ALA A 34 3.60 2.24 10.87
C ALA A 34 3.42 0.77 11.30
N SER A 35 2.45 0.49 12.17
CA SER A 35 2.15 -0.86 12.68
C SER A 35 3.22 -1.48 13.60
N ASP A 36 4.10 -0.66 14.18
CA ASP A 36 5.12 -1.11 15.14
C ASP A 36 4.70 -1.00 16.63
N CYS A 37 3.71 -0.15 16.94
CA CYS A 37 3.27 0.09 18.32
C CYS A 37 1.98 -0.68 18.69
N CYS A 38 0.79 -0.09 18.47
CA CYS A 38 -0.48 -0.70 18.89
C CYS A 38 -1.14 -1.60 17.82
N GLY A 39 -0.60 -1.64 16.60
CA GLY A 39 -1.11 -2.45 15.49
C GLY A 39 -2.44 -2.01 14.85
N LYS A 40 -3.20 -1.07 15.45
CA LYS A 40 -4.55 -0.69 14.96
C LYS A 40 -4.58 -0.19 13.51
N CYS A 41 -3.51 0.43 13.03
CA CYS A 41 -3.39 0.92 11.65
C CYS A 41 -3.09 -0.19 10.63
N GLN A 42 -2.72 -1.39 11.07
CA GLN A 42 -2.19 -2.45 10.20
C GLN A 42 -3.15 -2.82 9.07
N PHE A 43 -4.44 -3.00 9.36
CA PHE A 43 -5.43 -3.30 8.33
C PHE A 43 -5.53 -2.20 7.26
N LYS A 44 -5.35 -0.94 7.66
CA LYS A 44 -5.39 0.19 6.74
C LYS A 44 -4.13 0.26 5.88
N VAL A 45 -2.95 0.02 6.46
CA VAL A 45 -1.69 -0.12 5.71
C VAL A 45 -1.79 -1.24 4.69
N ASN A 46 -2.29 -2.40 5.11
CA ASN A 46 -2.47 -3.57 4.25
C ASN A 46 -3.44 -3.28 3.08
N ARG A 47 -4.54 -2.58 3.36
CA ARG A 47 -5.47 -2.12 2.31
C ARG A 47 -4.80 -1.17 1.31
N MET A 48 -3.98 -0.22 1.75
CA MET A 48 -3.28 0.72 0.86
C MET A 48 -2.29 -0.01 -0.07
N LEU A 49 -1.63 -1.07 0.40
CA LEU A 49 -0.79 -1.93 -0.42
C LEU A 49 -1.60 -2.63 -1.52
N HIS A 50 -2.72 -3.26 -1.17
CA HIS A 50 -3.59 -3.93 -2.14
C HIS A 50 -4.20 -2.96 -3.15
N GLU A 51 -4.64 -1.77 -2.71
CA GLU A 51 -5.15 -0.74 -3.62
C GLU A 51 -4.10 -0.30 -4.64
N ARG A 52 -2.82 -0.23 -4.24
CA ARG A 52 -1.72 0.09 -5.14
C ARG A 52 -1.42 -1.05 -6.12
N GLU A 53 -1.37 -2.29 -5.66
CA GLU A 53 -1.19 -3.46 -6.52
C GLU A 53 -2.32 -3.58 -7.58
N GLN A 54 -3.57 -3.36 -7.17
CA GLN A 54 -4.71 -3.35 -8.09
C GLN A 54 -4.63 -2.21 -9.10
N ALA A 55 -4.21 -1.02 -8.69
CA ALA A 55 -4.05 0.12 -9.59
C ALA A 55 -2.95 -0.12 -10.63
N GLU A 56 -1.81 -0.70 -10.22
CA GLU A 56 -0.72 -1.09 -11.12
C GLU A 56 -1.19 -2.17 -12.12
N LEU A 57 -1.91 -3.20 -11.64
CA LEU A 57 -2.46 -4.24 -12.51
C LEU A 57 -3.46 -3.66 -13.53
N ALA A 58 -4.34 -2.76 -13.08
CA ALA A 58 -5.30 -2.09 -13.96
C ALA A 58 -4.60 -1.21 -15.01
N ALA A 59 -3.49 -0.55 -14.66
CA ALA A 59 -2.70 0.26 -15.60
C ALA A 59 -1.98 -0.59 -16.66
N LEU A 60 -1.67 -1.86 -16.35
CA LEU A 60 -1.04 -2.82 -17.27
C LEU A 60 -2.06 -3.56 -18.16
N ALA A 61 -3.36 -3.41 -17.91
CA ALA A 61 -4.43 -4.10 -18.61
C ALA A 61 -4.80 -3.65 -20.06
N PRO A 62 -4.18 -2.63 -20.74
CA PRO A 62 -4.63 -2.25 -22.08
C PRO A 62 -4.64 -3.34 -23.16
N CYS A 63 -3.95 -4.48 -23.00
CA CYS A 63 -3.97 -5.59 -23.98
C CYS A 63 -4.77 -6.84 -23.55
N MET A 64 -5.37 -6.86 -22.35
CA MET A 64 -6.05 -8.06 -21.84
C MET A 64 -7.57 -8.06 -22.02
N SER A 65 -8.19 -6.95 -22.44
CA SER A 65 -9.64 -6.93 -22.70
C SER A 65 -10.03 -7.67 -23.99
N GLU A 66 -9.10 -7.91 -24.93
CA GLU A 66 -9.38 -8.67 -26.16
C GLU A 66 -9.18 -10.19 -26.00
N ALA A 67 -8.40 -10.66 -25.02
CA ALA A 67 -8.04 -12.08 -24.92
C ALA A 67 -8.97 -12.93 -24.03
N VAL A 68 -9.89 -12.33 -23.27
CA VAL A 68 -10.77 -13.07 -22.33
C VAL A 68 -12.18 -13.32 -22.92
N TYR A 69 -12.51 -12.68 -24.04
CA TYR A 69 -13.79 -12.88 -24.76
C TYR A 69 -13.61 -13.41 -26.19
N SER A 70 -12.58 -14.22 -26.46
CA SER A 70 -12.51 -15.09 -27.65
C SER A 70 -12.18 -16.52 -27.29
#